data_AF-A0A0Q1DWA7-F1
#
_entry.id   AF-A0A0Q1DWA7-F1
#
_cell.length_a   1.000
_cell.length_b   1.000
_cell.length_c   1.000
_cell.angle_alpha   90.00
_cell.angle_beta   90.00
_cell.angle_gamma   90.00
#
_symmetry.space_group_name_H-M   'P 1'
#
loop_
_entity.id
_entity.type
_entity.pdbx_description
1 polymer ?
#
loop_
_entity_poly.entity_id
_entity_poly.type
_entity_poly.pdbx_seq_one_letter_code
_entity_poly.pdbx_strand_id
1 'polypeptide(L)'
;MKKIIFVLLISIATAFSAQAQSKKVKEKAQEKVEELNEQLSSISADLALTEVQQKKILDLEIEKIVGQRSVNKEDDLKDDEKKEQKKEVRKEYRKSLNKILTKEQRKALKNNKD
;
A
#
# COMPACT_ATOMS: atom_id res chain seq x y z
N MET A 1 -12.00 -3.57 -32.08
CA MET A 1 -12.73 -2.44 -31.47
C MET A 1 -12.53 -2.48 -29.96
N LYS A 2 -12.36 -1.28 -29.41
CA LYS A 2 -12.02 -0.90 -28.02
C LYS A 2 -12.69 -1.77 -26.93
N LYS A 3 -11.89 -2.46 -26.12
CA LYS A 3 -12.23 -2.70 -24.71
C LYS A 3 -11.51 -1.64 -23.88
N ILE A 4 -12.00 -0.41 -23.97
CA ILE A 4 -11.74 0.62 -22.97
C ILE A 4 -12.75 0.35 -21.86
N ILE A 5 -12.37 -0.46 -20.86
CA ILE A 5 -13.16 -0.81 -19.68
C ILE A 5 -12.11 -1.10 -18.60
N PHE A 6 -11.94 -0.38 -17.49
CA PHE A 6 -12.71 0.67 -16.86
C PHE A 6 -11.70 1.50 -16.05
N VAL A 7 -11.68 2.82 -16.27
CA VAL A 7 -11.14 3.75 -15.30
C VAL A 7 -12.04 3.61 -14.06
N LEU A 8 -11.52 3.08 -12.97
CA LEU A 8 -12.13 3.23 -11.65
C LEU A 8 -11.11 3.76 -10.65
N LEU A 9 -10.59 4.92 -11.03
CA LEU A 9 -10.13 5.95 -10.12
C LEU A 9 -11.39 6.47 -9.39
N ILE A 10 -11.92 5.69 -8.43
CA ILE A 10 -12.89 6.22 -7.46
C ILE A 10 -12.11 6.99 -6.42
N SER A 11 -12.15 8.29 -6.63
CA SER A 11 -12.01 9.36 -5.65
C SER A 11 -12.67 8.99 -4.31
N ILE A 12 -11.89 9.01 -3.23
CA ILE A 12 -12.19 9.69 -1.96
C ILE A 12 -13.69 9.75 -1.60
N ALA A 13 -14.27 8.66 -1.08
CA ALA A 13 -15.51 8.70 -0.28
C ALA A 13 -15.82 7.36 0.41
N THR A 14 -14.91 6.83 1.24
CA THR A 14 -15.30 5.87 2.30
C THR A 14 -14.50 6.12 3.57
N ALA A 15 -14.71 7.28 4.19
CA ALA A 15 -14.69 7.28 5.65
C ALA A 15 -15.80 6.30 6.08
N PHE A 16 -15.44 5.24 6.84
CA PHE A 16 -16.31 4.13 7.31
C PHE A 16 -16.35 2.79 6.54
N SER A 17 -15.24 2.34 5.92
CA SER A 17 -15.05 0.91 5.59
C SER A 17 -13.95 0.23 6.42
N ALA A 18 -13.54 0.82 7.55
CA ALA A 18 -12.50 0.25 8.41
C ALA A 18 -12.89 -1.08 9.08
N GLN A 19 -14.14 -1.53 9.01
CA GLN A 19 -14.64 -2.65 9.84
C GLN A 19 -15.04 -3.93 9.08
N ALA A 20 -15.05 -3.93 7.74
CA ALA A 20 -15.47 -5.10 6.96
C ALA A 20 -14.33 -6.02 6.49
N GLN A 21 -13.07 -5.67 6.75
CA GLN A 21 -11.92 -6.45 6.28
C GLN A 21 -11.54 -7.55 7.27
N SER A 22 -11.25 -8.74 6.74
CA SER A 22 -10.91 -9.92 7.55
C SER A 22 -9.74 -9.62 8.50
N LYS A 23 -9.79 -10.15 9.73
CA LYS A 23 -8.74 -10.03 10.75
C LYS A 23 -7.33 -10.29 10.18
N LYS A 24 -7.18 -11.33 9.36
CA LYS A 24 -5.91 -11.69 8.68
C LYS A 24 -5.33 -10.61 7.76
N VAL A 25 -6.17 -9.78 7.13
CA VAL A 25 -5.70 -8.67 6.28
C VAL A 25 -5.14 -7.56 7.16
N LYS A 26 -5.85 -7.22 8.24
CA LYS A 26 -5.42 -6.19 9.17
C LYS A 26 -4.13 -6.56 9.88
N GLU A 27 -4.01 -7.81 10.36
CA GLU A 27 -2.78 -8.31 10.99
C GLU A 27 -1.59 -8.21 10.04
N LYS A 28 -1.75 -8.66 8.79
CA LYS A 28 -0.67 -8.58 7.80
C LYS A 28 -0.32 -7.13 7.43
N ALA A 29 -1.31 -6.24 7.37
CA ALA A 29 -1.07 -4.83 7.12
C ALA A 29 -0.31 -4.18 8.29
N GLN A 30 -0.71 -4.51 9.52
CA GLN A 30 -0.07 -4.05 10.76
C GLN A 30 1.40 -4.48 10.82
N GLU A 31 1.69 -5.75 10.53
CA GLU A 31 3.05 -6.29 10.43
C GLU A 31 3.90 -5.48 9.42
N LYS A 32 3.32 -5.05 8.29
CA LYS A 32 4.01 -4.22 7.30
C LYS A 32 4.25 -2.79 7.75
N VAL A 33 3.35 -2.21 8.55
CA VAL A 33 3.59 -0.89 9.16
C VAL A 33 4.70 -0.98 10.19
N GLU A 34 4.70 -2.03 11.00
CA GLU A 34 5.71 -2.28 12.03
C GLU A 34 7.10 -2.50 11.41
N GLU A 35 7.20 -3.35 10.38
CA GLU A 35 8.44 -3.57 9.63
C GLU A 35 8.97 -2.26 9.03
N LEU A 36 8.10 -1.43 8.46
CA LEU A 36 8.50 -0.13 7.91
C LEU A 36 8.96 0.84 9.00
N ASN A 37 8.29 0.85 10.14
CA ASN A 37 8.67 1.68 11.27
C ASN A 37 10.02 1.25 11.84
N GLU A 38 10.24 -0.06 11.99
CA GLU A 38 11.49 -0.66 12.46
C GLU A 38 12.65 -0.35 11.50
N GLN A 39 12.43 -0.45 10.19
CA GLN A 39 13.42 -0.04 9.18
C GLN A 39 13.82 1.42 9.31
N LEU A 40 12.89 2.32 9.65
CA LEU A 40 13.20 3.73 9.83
C LEU A 40 13.86 4.00 11.19
N SER A 41 13.35 3.41 12.26
CA SER A 41 13.86 3.63 13.62
C SER A 41 15.24 3.02 13.84
N SER A 42 15.58 1.94 13.12
CA SER A 42 16.93 1.35 13.13
C SER A 42 17.98 2.26 12.47
N ILE A 43 17.56 3.17 11.59
CA ILE A 43 18.43 4.20 11.01
C ILE A 43 18.57 5.37 11.99
N SER A 44 17.44 5.88 12.51
CA SER A 44 17.40 6.89 13.56
C SER A 44 16.03 6.92 14.22
N ALA A 45 15.98 7.08 15.55
CA ALA A 45 14.74 7.23 16.30
C ALA A 45 13.89 8.41 15.80
N ASP A 46 14.52 9.50 15.33
CA ASP A 46 13.83 10.68 14.79
C ASP A 46 13.13 10.40 13.45
N LEU A 47 13.47 9.30 12.78
CA LEU A 47 12.84 8.89 11.53
C LEU A 47 11.65 7.95 11.74
N ALA A 48 11.38 7.51 12.98
CA ALA A 48 10.23 6.68 13.29
C ALA A 48 8.91 7.30 12.77
N LEU A 49 8.00 6.44 12.35
CA LEU A 49 6.68 6.84 11.90
C LEU A 49 5.88 7.38 13.08
N THR A 50 5.33 8.58 12.92
CA THR A 50 4.34 9.09 13.87
C THR A 50 3.08 8.24 13.86
N GLU A 51 2.30 8.23 14.95
CA GLU A 51 1.04 7.48 15.01
C GLU A 51 0.07 7.82 13.86
N VAL A 52 0.04 9.08 13.44
CA VAL A 52 -0.79 9.55 12.33
C VAL A 52 -0.30 8.95 11.01
N GLN A 53 1.02 8.87 10.80
CA GLN A 53 1.58 8.21 9.63
C GLN A 53 1.31 6.71 9.66
N GLN A 54 1.49 6.04 10.80
CA GLN A 54 1.22 4.61 10.96
C GLN A 54 -0.22 4.26 10.59
N LYS A 55 -1.21 5.03 11.09
CA LYS A 55 -2.62 4.84 10.75
C LYS A 55 -2.88 4.98 9.24
N LYS A 56 -2.35 6.03 8.61
CA LYS A 56 -2.51 6.23 7.16
C LYS A 56 -1.83 5.14 6.33
N ILE A 57 -0.66 4.66 6.76
CA ILE A 57 0.07 3.60 6.07
C ILE A 57 -0.64 2.26 6.26
N LEU A 58 -1.24 2.00 7.44
CA LEU A 58 -2.06 0.83 7.69
C LEU A 58 -3.20 0.73 6.68
N ASP A 59 -3.94 1.83 6.48
CA ASP A 59 -5.03 1.88 5.50
C ASP A 59 -4.51 1.62 4.06
N LEU A 60 -3.37 2.22 3.70
CA LEU A 60 -2.73 1.96 2.39
C LEU A 60 -2.25 0.50 2.22
N GLU A 61 -1.72 -0.11 3.27
CA GLU A 61 -1.27 -1.50 3.27
C GLU A 61 -2.43 -2.46 3.07
N ILE A 62 -3.53 -2.19 3.77
CA ILE A 62 -4.80 -2.87 3.61
C ILE A 62 -5.28 -2.76 2.15
N GLU A 63 -5.34 -1.55 1.59
CA GLU A 63 -5.77 -1.32 0.20
C GLU A 63 -4.89 -2.09 -0.79
N LYS A 64 -3.57 -2.06 -0.61
CA LYS A 64 -2.62 -2.81 -1.44
C LYS A 64 -2.88 -4.31 -1.37
N ILE A 65 -3.09 -4.87 -0.17
CA ILE A 65 -3.34 -6.30 0.01
C ILE A 65 -4.67 -6.71 -0.64
N VAL A 66 -5.72 -5.93 -0.41
CA VAL A 66 -7.04 -6.18 -1.00
C VAL A 66 -6.97 -6.08 -2.52
N GLY A 67 -6.38 -5.02 -3.06
CA GLY A 67 -6.21 -4.82 -4.50
C GLY A 67 -5.46 -5.97 -5.16
N GLN A 68 -4.33 -6.41 -4.59
CA GLN A 68 -3.60 -7.57 -5.11
C GLN A 68 -4.40 -8.87 -5.05
N ARG A 69 -5.22 -9.07 -4.02
CA ARG A 69 -6.11 -10.23 -3.92
C ARG A 69 -7.25 -10.17 -4.94
N SER A 70 -7.80 -8.99 -5.22
CA SER A 70 -8.82 -8.80 -6.26
C SER A 70 -8.26 -9.18 -7.62
N VAL A 71 -7.06 -8.71 -7.98
CA VAL A 71 -6.40 -9.09 -9.25
C VAL A 71 -6.19 -10.61 -9.36
N ASN A 72 -5.89 -11.30 -8.25
CA ASN A 72 -5.77 -12.76 -8.27
C ASN A 72 -7.08 -13.48 -8.59
N LYS A 73 -8.20 -12.92 -8.13
CA LYS A 73 -9.55 -13.48 -8.28
C LYS A 73 -10.20 -13.14 -9.62
N GLU A 74 -9.60 -12.30 -10.44
CA GLU A 74 -10.09 -12.05 -11.80
C GLU A 74 -9.75 -13.24 -12.69
N ASP A 75 -10.73 -14.09 -12.95
CA ASP A 75 -10.55 -15.31 -13.73
C ASP A 75 -10.31 -15.05 -15.23
N ASP A 76 -10.75 -13.89 -15.73
CA ASP A 76 -10.64 -13.49 -17.13
C ASP A 76 -9.23 -13.01 -17.54
N LEU A 77 -8.35 -12.75 -16.56
CA LEU A 77 -6.99 -12.27 -16.83
C LEU A 77 -5.99 -13.42 -16.95
N LYS A 78 -5.12 -13.32 -17.96
CA LYS A 78 -3.91 -14.15 -18.03
C LYS A 78 -2.90 -13.73 -16.96
N ASP A 79 -1.95 -14.62 -16.64
CA ASP A 79 -0.95 -14.37 -15.60
C ASP A 79 -0.11 -13.10 -15.85
N ASP A 80 0.25 -12.83 -17.10
CA ASP A 80 0.99 -11.62 -17.46
C ASP A 80 0.17 -10.34 -17.24
N GLU A 81 -1.14 -10.39 -17.50
CA GLU A 81 -2.06 -9.27 -17.26
C GLU A 81 -2.25 -9.05 -15.75
N LYS A 82 -2.41 -10.13 -14.97
CA LYS A 82 -2.43 -10.08 -13.50
C LYS A 82 -1.14 -9.49 -12.95
N LYS A 83 0.01 -9.81 -13.54
CA LYS A 83 1.31 -9.29 -13.12
C LYS A 83 1.40 -7.78 -13.35
N GLU A 84 0.97 -7.29 -14.51
CA GLU A 84 0.99 -5.86 -14.81
C GLU A 84 0.01 -5.07 -13.94
N GLN A 85 -1.20 -5.59 -13.72
CA GLN A 85 -2.16 -4.94 -12.81
C GLN A 85 -1.64 -4.86 -11.36
N LYS A 86 -1.05 -5.94 -10.83
CA LYS A 86 -0.43 -5.91 -9.49
C LYS A 86 0.71 -4.91 -9.41
N LYS A 87 1.45 -4.69 -10.50
CA LYS A 87 2.53 -3.70 -10.57
C LYS A 87 1.97 -2.28 -10.52
N GLU A 88 0.85 -2.00 -11.18
CA GLU A 88 0.16 -0.72 -11.05
C GLU A 88 -0.37 -0.51 -9.62
N VAL A 89 -0.98 -1.52 -8.98
CA VAL A 89 -1.36 -1.43 -7.55
C VAL A 89 -0.15 -1.07 -6.66
N ARG A 90 1.00 -1.71 -6.87
CA ARG A 90 2.23 -1.41 -6.11
C ARG A 90 2.76 0.00 -6.39
N LYS A 91 2.64 0.48 -7.63
CA LYS A 91 3.10 1.80 -8.05
C LYS A 91 2.25 2.89 -7.43
N GLU A 92 0.93 2.72 -7.41
CA GLU A 92 0.01 3.62 -6.71
C GLU A 92 0.27 3.64 -5.21
N TYR A 93 0.39 2.46 -4.59
CA TYR A 93 0.80 2.35 -3.19
C TYR A 93 2.09 3.13 -2.91
N ARG A 94 3.14 2.96 -3.72
CA ARG A 94 4.41 3.68 -3.55
C ARG A 94 4.24 5.20 -3.68
N LYS A 95 3.41 5.67 -4.62
CA LYS A 95 3.11 7.09 -4.79
C LYS A 95 2.42 7.64 -3.55
N SER A 96 1.42 6.94 -3.01
CA SER A 96 0.68 7.35 -1.81
C SER A 96 1.54 7.31 -0.56
N LEU A 97 2.35 6.26 -0.39
CA LEU A 97 3.31 6.14 0.71
C LEU A 97 4.28 7.33 0.72
N ASN A 98 4.83 7.70 -0.45
CA ASN A 98 5.76 8.83 -0.56
C ASN A 98 5.15 10.19 -0.22
N LYS A 99 3.82 10.33 -0.26
CA LYS A 99 3.12 11.54 0.18
C LYS A 99 2.95 11.59 1.70
N ILE A 100 2.96 10.44 2.38
CA ILE A 100 2.83 10.34 3.85
C ILE A 100 4.19 10.50 4.52
N LEU A 101 5.24 9.95 3.92
CA LEU A 101 6.60 10.00 4.44
C LEU A 101 7.24 11.37 4.24
N THR A 102 8.03 11.80 5.23
CA THR A 102 8.87 13.00 5.10
C THR A 102 9.97 12.79 4.05
N LYS A 103 10.60 13.88 3.61
CA LYS A 103 11.73 13.80 2.67
C LYS A 103 12.88 12.96 3.25
N GLU A 104 13.17 13.14 4.55
CA GLU A 104 14.24 12.42 5.24
C GLU A 104 13.92 10.93 5.40
N GLN A 105 12.68 10.57 5.79
CA GLN A 105 12.24 9.17 5.84
C GLN A 105 12.35 8.49 4.46
N ARG A 106 11.94 9.18 3.39
CA ARG A 106 12.08 8.65 2.02
C ARG A 106 13.53 8.43 1.61
N LYS A 107 14.42 9.34 1.98
CA LYS A 107 15.85 9.23 1.70
C LYS A 107 16.47 8.06 2.47
N ALA A 108 16.11 7.91 3.74
CA ALA A 108 16.55 6.80 4.59
C ALA A 108 16.18 5.43 3.99
N LEU A 109 14.93 5.27 3.54
CA LEU A 109 14.48 4.02 2.88
C LEU A 109 15.14 3.76 1.53
N LYS A 110 15.57 4.80 0.81
CA LYS A 110 16.28 4.63 -0.47
C LYS A 110 17.70 4.12 -0.22
N ASN A 111 18.38 4.67 0.77
CA ASN A 111 19.78 4.36 1.07
C ASN A 111 19.95 3.02 1.81
N ASN A 112 18.89 2.48 2.42
CA ASN A 112 18.91 1.17 3.08
C ASN A 112 18.72 0.00 2.10
N LYS A 113 18.45 0.28 0.81
CA LYS A 113 18.22 -0.75 -0.23
C LYS A 113 19.47 -1.19 -0.99
N ASP A 114 20.61 -0.60 -0.68
CA ASP A 114 21.94 -0.94 -1.22
C ASP A 114 22.73 -1.73 -0.17
#